data_AF-A0A7V3M9R6-F1
#
_entry.id   AF-A0A7V3M9R6-F1
#
_cell.length_a   1.000
_cell.length_b   1.000
_cell.length_c   1.000
_cell.angle_alpha   90.00
_cell.angle_beta   90.00
_cell.angle_gamma   90.00
#
_symmetry.space_group_name_H-M   'P 1'
#
loop_
_entity.id
_entity.type
_entity.pdbx_description
1 polymer ?
#
loop_
_entity_poly.entity_id
_entity_poly.type
_entity_poly.pdbx_seq_one_letter_code
_entity_poly.pdbx_strand_id
1 'polypeptide(L)' 'MKGFLSENGISFVERDVAEDPAALRELEELGIMTTPVVRIGEEVVVGFDRARLAALLGISTSQAPSEPPCCCG' A
#
# COMPACT_ATOMS: atom_id res chain seq x y z
N MET A 1 9.63 -2.33 -0.67
CA MET A 1 8.24 -1.82 -0.74
C MET A 1 7.95 -0.84 0.38
N LYS A 2 8.02 -1.23 1.65
CA LYS A 2 7.82 -0.35 2.82
C LYS A 2 8.70 0.91 2.80
N GLY A 3 10.00 0.76 2.60
CA GLY A 3 10.92 1.90 2.50
C GLY A 3 10.56 2.90 1.39
N PHE A 4 10.12 2.41 0.23
CA PHE A 4 9.67 3.27 -0.87
C PHE A 4 8.42 4.07 -0.48
N LEU A 5 7.47 3.46 0.22
CA LEU A 5 6.26 4.15 0.68
C LEU A 5 6.59 5.18 1.78
N SER A 6 7.40 4.80 2.77
CA SER A 6 7.84 5.69 3.85
C SER A 6 8.66 6.88 3.33
N GLU A 7 9.61 6.66 2.41
CA GLU A 7 10.41 7.75 1.82
C GLU A 7 9.55 8.73 1.02
N ASN A 8 8.46 8.26 0.43
CA ASN A 8 7.51 9.12 -0.27
C ASN A 8 6.44 9.73 0.65
N GLY A 9 6.54 9.55 1.97
CA GLY A 9 5.57 10.07 2.93
C GLY A 9 4.18 9.46 2.80
N ILE A 10 4.09 8.25 2.25
CA ILE A 10 2.82 7.55 2.02
C ILE A 10 2.48 6.73 3.25
N SER A 11 1.33 7.01 3.85
CA SER A 11 0.77 6.19 4.93
C SER A 11 0.36 4.82 4.40
N PHE A 12 0.92 3.76 4.97
CA PHE A 12 0.54 2.38 4.68
C PHE A 12 0.33 1.60 5.97
N VAL A 13 -0.54 0.60 5.92
CA VAL A 13 -0.74 -0.35 7.01
C VAL A 13 -0.07 -1.65 6.64
N GLU A 14 0.83 -2.10 7.51
CA GLU A 14 1.50 -3.36 7.34
C GLU A 14 0.64 -4.48 7.94
N ARG A 15 0.26 -5.46 7.13
CA ARG A 15 -0.48 -6.64 7.57
C ARG A 15 0.35 -7.87 7.24
N ASP A 16 0.67 -8.65 8.26
CA ASP A 16 1.37 -9.90 8.09
C ASP A 16 0.36 -11.02 7.81
N VAL A 17 0.50 -11.72 6.70
CA VAL A 17 -0.46 -12.77 6.29
C VAL A 17 -0.27 -14.07 7.06
N ALA A 18 0.85 -14.25 7.77
CA ALA A 18 1.06 -15.39 8.66
C ALA A 18 0.39 -15.16 10.02
N GLU A 19 0.35 -13.91 10.49
CA GLU A 19 -0.30 -13.55 11.76
C GLU A 19 -1.77 -13.10 11.60
N ASP A 20 -2.15 -12.54 10.44
CA ASP A 20 -3.50 -12.05 10.13
C ASP A 20 -4.22 -13.00 9.15
N PRO A 21 -5.09 -13.90 9.65
CA PRO A 21 -5.80 -14.84 8.80
C PRO A 21 -6.82 -14.17 7.87
N ALA A 22 -7.28 -12.95 8.18
CA ALA A 22 -8.19 -12.22 7.29
C ALA A 22 -7.45 -11.66 6.07
N ALA A 23 -6.19 -11.20 6.23
CA ALA A 23 -5.34 -10.83 5.12
C ALA A 23 -5.03 -12.04 4.22
N LEU A 24 -4.80 -13.20 4.83
CA LEU A 24 -4.60 -14.45 4.09
C LEU A 24 -5.85 -14.86 3.30
N ARG A 25 -7.03 -14.83 3.93
CA ARG A 25 -8.32 -15.12 3.29
C ARG A 25 -8.55 -14.27 2.04
N GLU A 26 -8.32 -12.96 2.13
CA GLU A 26 -8.45 -12.06 0.97
C GLU A 26 -7.53 -12.47 -0.18
N LEU A 27 -6.29 -12.88 0.11
CA LEU A 27 -5.36 -13.39 -0.90
C LEU A 27 -5.85 -14.71 -1.51
N GLU A 28 -6.36 -15.63 -0.68
CA GLU A 28 -6.96 -16.90 -1.13
C GLU A 28 -8.14 -16.65 -2.07
N GLU A 29 -9.04 -15.73 -1.73
CA GLU A 29 -10.21 -15.37 -2.53
C GLU A 29 -9.83 -14.72 -3.87
N LEU A 30 -8.74 -13.95 -3.88
CA LEU A 30 -8.17 -13.37 -5.09
C LEU A 30 -7.32 -14.37 -5.90
N GLY A 31 -7.08 -15.58 -5.38
CA GLY A 31 -6.23 -16.59 -6.01
C GLY A 31 -4.74 -16.25 -5.99
N ILE A 32 -4.32 -15.38 -5.07
CA ILE A 32 -2.94 -14.91 -4.94
C ILE A 32 -2.23 -15.74 -3.87
N MET A 33 -1.19 -16.46 -4.27
CA MET A 33 -0.40 -17.31 -3.37
C MET A 33 1.01 -16.77 -3.12
N THR A 34 1.30 -15.58 -3.62
CA THR A 34 2.63 -14.99 -3.66
C THR A 34 2.66 -13.65 -2.97
N THR A 35 3.63 -13.46 -2.08
CA THR A 35 3.92 -12.18 -1.42
C THR A 35 5.23 -11.59 -1.96
N PRO A 36 5.43 -10.26 -1.88
CA PRO A 36 4.57 -9.24 -1.27
C PRO A 36 3.35 -8.87 -2.14
N VAL A 37 2.25 -8.44 -1.51
CA VAL A 37 1.05 -7.91 -2.17
C VAL A 37 0.70 -6.56 -1.55
N VAL A 38 0.31 -5.60 -2.38
CA VAL A 38 -0.17 -4.29 -1.94
C VAL A 38 -1.55 -4.03 -2.51
N ARG A 39 -2.48 -3.69 -1.62
CA ARG A 39 -3.83 -3.24 -1.98
C ARG A 39 -3.91 -1.72 -1.81
N ILE A 40 -4.27 -1.02 -2.88
CA ILE A 40 -4.46 0.43 -2.90
C ILE A 40 -5.93 0.68 -3.25
N GLY A 41 -6.74 0.94 -2.23
CA GLY A 41 -8.20 1.06 -2.39
C GLY A 41 -8.82 -0.24 -2.89
N GLU A 42 -9.36 -0.21 -4.11
CA GLU A 42 -9.92 -1.38 -4.81
C GLU A 42 -8.89 -2.13 -5.66
N GLU A 43 -7.73 -1.55 -5.92
CA GLU A 43 -6.74 -2.16 -6.80
C GLU A 43 -5.74 -3.01 -6.03
N VAL A 44 -5.42 -4.19 -6.58
CA VAL A 44 -4.47 -5.14 -5.98
C VAL A 44 -3.27 -5.29 -6.89
N VAL A 45 -2.09 -5.06 -6.33
CA VAL A 45 -0.79 -5.23 -6.98
C VAL A 45 -0.08 -6.40 -6.32
N VAL A 46 0.16 -7.44 -7.11
CA VAL A 46 0.92 -8.62 -6.68
C VAL A 46 2.38 -8.41 -7.06
N GLY A 47 3.28 -8.62 -6.10
CA GLY A 47 4.71 -8.42 -6.26
C GLY A 47 5.15 -6.96 -6.06
N PHE A 48 6.33 -6.63 -6.59
CA PHE A 48 6.93 -5.30 -6.47
C PHE A 48 6.98 -4.60 -7.84
N ASP A 49 5.91 -3.86 -8.14
CA ASP A 49 5.75 -3.20 -9.43
C ASP A 49 5.82 -1.67 -9.31
N ARG A 50 7.03 -1.11 -9.46
CA ARG A 50 7.26 0.34 -9.28
C ARG A 50 6.38 1.21 -10.18
N ALA A 51 6.18 0.82 -11.44
CA ALA A 51 5.38 1.58 -12.39
C ALA A 51 3.90 1.63 -11.98
N ARG A 52 3.31 0.47 -11.63
CA ARG A 52 1.92 0.44 -11.12
C ARG A 52 1.78 1.17 -9.80
N LEU A 53 2.72 0.97 -8.85
CA LEU A 53 2.68 1.65 -7.56
C LEU A 53 2.71 3.17 -7.75
N ALA A 54 3.60 3.68 -8.61
CA ALA A 54 3.66 5.11 -8.90
C ALA A 54 2.37 5.62 -9.55
N ALA A 55 1.79 4.87 -10.49
CA ALA A 55 0.52 5.24 -11.12
C ALA A 55 -0.66 5.26 -10.12
N LEU A 56 -0.77 4.23 -9.28
CA LEU A 56 -1.85 4.06 -8.31
C LEU A 56 -1.78 5.05 -7.15
N LEU A 57 -0.57 5.35 -6.70
CA LEU A 57 -0.32 6.30 -5.62
C LEU A 57 -0.21 7.75 -6.15
N GLY A 58 -0.30 7.95 -7.46
CA GLY A 58 -0.15 9.27 -8.10
C GLY A 58 1.25 9.88 -7.92
N ILE A 59 2.28 9.06 -7.67
CA ILE A 59 3.64 9.54 -7.41
C ILE A 59 4.24 10.05 -8.72
N SER A 60 4.12 11.36 -8.93
CA SER A 60 4.77 12.09 -10.03
C SER A 60 5.93 12.93 -9.49
N THR A 61 6.90 12.32 -8.80
CA THR A 61 8.13 12.98 -8.30
C THR A 61 7.96 14.30 -7.51
N SER A 62 6.76 14.65 -7.05
CA SER A 62 6.47 15.87 -6.29
C SER A 62 5.12 15.73 -5.62
N GLN A 63 5.05 15.10 -4.45
CA GLN A 63 3.95 15.41 -3.54
C GLN A 63 4.36 15.17 -2.09
N ALA A 64 4.27 16.27 -1.35
CA ALA A 64 4.46 16.40 0.07
C ALA A 64 3.35 15.66 0.84
N PRO A 65 3.61 15.22 2.08
CA PRO A 65 2.61 14.57 2.92
C PRO A 65 1.42 15.49 3.15
N SER A 66 0.24 15.03 2.73
CA SER A 66 -1.05 15.63 3.08
C SER A 66 -1.40 15.25 4.52
N GLU A 67 -0.79 15.92 5.49
CA GLU A 67 -1.36 16.02 6.83
C GLU A 67 -2.48 17.08 6.80
N PRO A 68 -3.69 16.80 7.29
CA PRO A 68 -4.69 17.85 7.51
C PRO A 68 -4.20 18.76 8.64
N PRO A 69 -4.30 20.11 8.53
CA PRO A 69 -4.10 20.97 9.68
C PRO A 69 -5.31 20.77 10.61
N CYS A 70 -5.16 19.94 11.64
CA CYS A 70 -6.09 19.97 12.76
C CYS A 70 -5.83 21.26 13.56
N CYS A 71 -6.28 22.40 13.01
CA CYS A 71 -6.59 23.58 13.79
C CYS A 71 -7.91 23.35 14.51
N CYS A 72 -7.87 23.26 15.84
CA CYS A 72 -8.96 23.75 16.68
C CYS A 72 -8.33 24.43 17.90
N GLY A 73 -8.63 25.73 18.03
CA GLY A 73 -8.08 26.65 19.02
C GLY A 73 -8.79 26.62 20.37
#